data_AF-A0A920SL07-F1
#
_entry.id   AF-A0A920SL07-F1
#
_cell.length_a   1.000
_cell.length_b   1.000
_cell.length_c   1.000
_cell.angle_alpha   90.00
_cell.angle_beta   90.00
_cell.angle_gamma   90.00
#
_symmetry.space_group_name_H-M   'P 1'
#
loop_
_entity.id
_entity.type
_entity.pdbx_description
1 polymer ?
#
loop_
_entity_poly.entity_id
_entity_poly.type
_entity_poly.pdbx_seq_one_letter_code
_entity_poly.pdbx_strand_id
1 'polypeptide(L)'
;MRFITGKSIPRRTFIRGVGTTLALPLLDAMRPAGRVYGSPKEAGAPRLVCIEEVHGLPGCNEWGAEQYLFAPSTVGRDYELLPENVLKSLEPWRDRLTIISNTDVRMAEPVNPGEIGGDHFRSSAVFLTQSHPKQTQGSDLYCGTSLDQLHAQRFGQETVLPSLQLSIESTDKGGGCDYNYSCSYMDSISWSSPSEPLPMIRNPRTAFDLLFGAGGSERERAIRRRTQKSILDWVADEVGRMKRDLGAVDRRRVDQYLKEHP
;
A
#
# COMPACT_ATOMS: atom_id res chain seq x y z
N MET A 1 23.46 24.17 38.04
CA MET A 1 23.98 23.01 37.28
C MET A 1 23.10 21.80 37.59
N ARG A 2 22.40 21.25 36.59
CA ARG A 2 21.67 19.97 36.74
C ARG A 2 22.59 18.85 36.24
N PHE A 3 23.03 17.97 37.14
CA PHE A 3 23.71 16.74 36.75
C PHE A 3 22.67 15.69 36.38
N ILE A 4 22.76 15.12 35.18
CA ILE A 4 21.95 13.98 34.75
C ILE A 4 22.69 12.71 35.19
N THR A 5 22.20 12.04 36.23
CA THR A 5 22.78 10.77 36.71
C THR A 5 22.05 9.58 36.08
N GLY A 6 22.49 9.14 34.91
CA GLY A 6 22.10 7.86 34.32
C GLY A 6 23.13 6.78 34.66
N LYS A 7 22.69 5.62 35.19
CA LYS A 7 23.59 4.49 35.49
C LYS A 7 24.13 3.89 34.19
N SER A 8 25.44 3.94 33.97
CA SER A 8 26.12 3.22 32.87
C SER A 8 26.71 1.91 33.39
N ILE A 9 26.55 0.81 32.66
CA ILE A 9 27.22 -0.45 32.98
C ILE A 9 28.67 -0.39 32.44
N PRO A 10 29.70 -0.61 33.28
CA PRO A 10 31.08 -0.61 32.83
C PRO A 10 31.32 -1.68 31.76
N ARG A 11 32.06 -1.32 30.70
CA ARG A 11 32.47 -2.21 29.60
C ARG A 11 33.05 -3.56 30.06
N ARG A 12 33.72 -3.57 31.22
CA ARG A 12 34.32 -4.76 31.84
C ARG A 12 33.29 -5.72 32.44
N THR A 13 32.13 -5.22 32.88
CA THR A 13 31.00 -6.02 33.38
C THR A 13 30.28 -6.70 32.23
N PHE A 14 30.13 -6.03 31.08
CA PHE A 14 29.55 -6.61 29.86
C PHE A 14 30.39 -7.80 29.35
N ILE A 15 31.71 -7.64 29.27
CA ILE A 15 32.61 -8.68 28.74
C ILE A 15 32.70 -9.92 29.65
N ARG A 16 32.52 -9.76 30.97
CA ARG A 16 32.50 -10.90 31.91
C ARG A 16 31.24 -11.78 31.81
N GLY A 17 30.18 -11.34 31.13
CA GLY A 17 28.93 -12.09 30.94
C GLY A 17 28.85 -12.91 29.65
N VAL A 18 29.88 -12.88 28.79
CA VAL A 18 29.83 -13.44 27.42
C VAL A 18 29.92 -14.98 27.38
N GLY A 19 30.16 -15.66 28.51
CA GLY A 19 30.30 -17.12 28.56
C GLY A 19 29.02 -17.93 28.27
N THR A 20 27.84 -17.32 28.44
CA THR A 20 26.55 -17.99 28.19
C THR A 20 25.49 -16.94 27.84
N THR A 21 25.47 -16.44 26.61
CA THR A 21 24.41 -15.52 26.16
C THR A 21 23.77 -16.03 24.88
N LEU A 22 22.50 -16.45 24.97
CA LEU A 22 21.56 -16.32 23.85
C LEU A 22 21.67 -14.87 23.37
N ALA A 23 22.00 -14.66 22.10
CA ALA A 23 22.06 -13.32 21.52
C ALA A 23 20.68 -12.66 21.65
N LEU A 24 20.52 -11.83 22.69
CA LEU A 24 19.35 -10.98 22.82
C LEU A 24 19.44 -9.89 21.74
N PRO A 25 18.36 -9.65 20.98
CA PRO A 25 18.28 -8.50 20.10
C PRO A 25 18.61 -7.22 20.88
N LEU A 26 19.33 -6.30 20.23
CA LEU A 26 19.65 -5.00 20.82
C LEU A 26 18.35 -4.28 21.21
N LEU A 27 18.09 -4.17 22.52
CA LEU A 27 16.91 -3.48 23.04
C LEU A 27 17.15 -1.96 23.02
N ASP A 28 16.11 -1.16 22.78
CA ASP A 28 16.21 0.31 22.79
C ASP A 28 16.78 0.87 24.10
N ALA A 29 16.58 0.18 25.23
CA ALA A 29 17.16 0.52 26.52
C ALA A 29 18.71 0.41 26.57
N MET A 30 19.33 -0.22 25.58
CA MET A 30 20.79 -0.34 25.44
C MET A 30 21.38 0.80 24.60
N ARG A 31 20.57 1.74 24.09
CA ARG A 31 21.05 2.96 23.43
C ARG A 31 21.56 3.95 24.49
N PRO A 32 22.83 4.39 24.45
CA PRO A 32 23.38 5.32 25.44
C PRO A 32 22.55 6.62 25.52
N ALA A 33 22.18 7.02 26.73
CA ALA A 33 21.55 8.31 26.99
C ALA A 33 22.59 9.43 26.79
N GLY A 34 22.57 10.03 25.61
CA GLY A 34 23.53 11.05 25.19
C GLY A 34 23.71 11.02 23.67
N ARG A 35 22.61 11.19 22.92
CA ARG A 35 22.72 11.39 21.47
C ARG A 35 23.40 12.72 21.20
N VAL A 36 24.42 12.69 20.34
CA VAL A 36 25.04 13.88 19.77
C VAL A 36 23.96 14.67 19.03
N TYR A 37 23.80 15.95 19.35
CA TYR A 37 23.00 16.89 18.56
C TYR A 37 23.52 16.83 17.11
N GLY A 38 22.70 16.31 16.18
CA GLY A 38 23.07 16.17 14.76
C GLY A 38 23.23 14.76 14.23
N SER A 39 23.06 13.70 15.04
CA SER A 39 22.84 12.37 14.45
C SER A 39 21.51 12.38 13.69
N PRO A 40 21.47 11.98 12.40
CA PRO A 40 20.20 11.87 11.70
C PRO A 40 19.30 10.95 12.51
N LYS A 41 18.08 11.39 12.81
CA LYS A 41 17.00 10.43 13.04
C LYS A 41 17.07 9.49 11.83
N GLU A 42 17.14 8.18 12.05
CA GLU A 42 16.55 7.25 11.08
C GLU A 42 15.13 7.77 10.89
N ALA A 43 14.93 8.57 9.84
CA ALA A 43 13.61 8.94 9.40
C ALA A 43 13.01 7.59 9.03
N GLY A 44 12.03 7.12 9.81
CA GLY A 44 11.35 5.86 9.52
C GLY A 44 10.93 5.86 8.05
N ALA A 45 10.90 4.66 7.44
CA ALA A 45 10.59 4.52 6.02
C ALA A 45 9.35 5.37 5.65
N PRO A 46 9.39 6.10 4.52
CA PRO A 46 8.30 6.96 4.11
C PRO A 46 7.02 6.13 3.97
N ARG A 47 5.94 6.57 4.61
CA ARG A 47 4.62 5.97 4.46
C ARG A 47 3.94 6.59 3.25
N LEU A 48 3.44 5.75 2.35
CA LEU A 48 2.66 6.16 1.20
C LEU A 48 1.19 5.90 1.47
N VAL A 49 0.35 6.90 1.17
CA VAL A 49 -1.09 6.77 1.13
C VAL A 49 -1.54 7.32 -0.21
N CYS A 50 -2.25 6.49 -0.98
CA CYS A 50 -2.87 6.88 -2.23
C CYS A 50 -4.38 6.83 -2.03
N ILE A 51 -5.08 7.89 -2.40
CA ILE A 51 -6.53 7.99 -2.33
C ILE A 51 -7.01 8.31 -3.74
N GLU A 52 -7.88 7.46 -4.27
CA GLU A 52 -8.61 7.75 -5.49
C GLU A 52 -9.99 8.31 -5.09
N GLU A 53 -10.39 9.40 -5.72
CA GLU A 53 -11.71 10.00 -5.55
C GLU A 53 -12.49 9.82 -6.86
N VAL A 54 -13.23 8.71 -6.96
CA VAL A 54 -14.08 8.38 -8.10
C VAL A 54 -15.44 9.06 -7.93
N HIS A 55 -16.03 9.58 -9.02
CA HIS A 55 -17.29 10.37 -9.06
C HIS A 55 -17.16 11.89 -8.87
N GLY A 56 -15.93 12.41 -8.86
CA GLY A 56 -15.67 13.83 -9.00
C GLY A 56 -15.56 14.57 -7.67
N LEU A 57 -15.09 15.82 -7.78
CA LEU A 57 -14.77 16.71 -6.68
C LEU A 57 -15.41 18.08 -6.96
N PRO A 58 -15.54 18.99 -5.98
CA PRO A 58 -16.15 20.30 -6.19
C PRO A 58 -15.58 21.19 -7.32
N GLY A 59 -14.54 20.77 -8.05
CA GLY A 59 -14.03 21.43 -9.26
C GLY A 59 -14.17 20.62 -10.57
N CYS A 60 -14.96 19.56 -10.61
CA CYS A 60 -15.07 18.66 -11.79
C CYS A 60 -16.10 19.10 -12.84
N ASN A 61 -16.72 20.27 -12.68
CA ASN A 61 -17.58 20.90 -13.69
C ASN A 61 -17.13 22.35 -13.92
N GLU A 62 -17.60 22.95 -15.02
CA GLU A 62 -17.19 24.30 -15.44
C GLU A 62 -17.35 25.34 -14.32
N TRP A 63 -18.54 25.38 -13.69
CA TRP A 63 -18.81 26.31 -12.60
C TRP A 63 -17.87 26.11 -11.39
N GLY A 64 -17.68 24.88 -10.94
CA GLY A 64 -16.83 24.57 -9.79
C GLY A 64 -15.34 24.85 -10.05
N ALA A 65 -14.90 24.66 -11.30
CA ALA A 65 -13.56 25.03 -11.75
C ALA A 65 -13.37 26.55 -11.76
N GLU A 66 -14.33 27.32 -12.28
CA GLU A 66 -14.32 28.79 -12.27
C GLU A 66 -14.30 29.37 -10.85
N GLN A 67 -14.93 28.69 -9.89
CA GLN A 67 -14.95 29.08 -8.48
C GLN A 67 -13.71 28.59 -7.70
N TYR A 68 -12.79 27.84 -8.31
CA TYR A 68 -11.60 27.28 -7.67
C TYR A 68 -11.91 26.47 -6.40
N LEU A 69 -12.95 25.65 -6.44
CA LEU A 69 -13.41 24.91 -5.25
C LEU A 69 -12.49 23.75 -4.85
N PHE A 70 -11.56 23.35 -5.73
CA PHE A 70 -10.57 22.30 -5.46
C PHE A 70 -9.15 22.72 -5.86
N ALA A 71 -8.91 22.98 -7.14
CA ALA A 71 -7.63 23.52 -7.60
C ALA A 71 -7.44 24.97 -7.12
N PRO A 72 -6.20 25.40 -6.82
CA PRO A 72 -5.92 26.77 -6.40
C PRO A 72 -6.19 27.79 -7.51
N SER A 73 -6.44 29.04 -7.14
CA SER A 73 -6.70 30.14 -8.08
C SER A 73 -5.46 30.64 -8.82
N THR A 74 -4.28 30.33 -8.28
CA THR A 74 -2.98 30.72 -8.84
C THR A 74 -2.01 29.55 -8.85
N VAL A 75 -0.99 29.64 -9.71
CA VAL A 75 0.09 28.65 -9.81
C VAL A 75 1.35 29.14 -9.10
N GLY A 76 2.23 28.21 -8.73
CA GLY A 76 3.52 28.51 -8.09
C GLY A 76 3.54 28.17 -6.60
N ARG A 77 4.64 28.46 -5.92
CA ARG A 77 4.85 28.09 -4.50
C ARG A 77 3.90 28.82 -3.54
N ASP A 78 3.51 30.03 -3.91
CA ASP A 78 2.63 30.89 -3.12
C ASP A 78 1.20 30.88 -3.67
N TYR A 79 0.76 29.71 -4.17
CA TYR A 79 -0.60 29.52 -4.63
C TYR A 79 -1.61 29.88 -3.53
N GLU A 80 -2.77 30.37 -3.94
CA GLU A 80 -3.84 30.78 -3.04
C GLU A 80 -4.98 29.75 -3.02
N LEU A 81 -5.38 29.33 -1.82
CA LEU A 81 -6.63 28.62 -1.60
C LEU A 81 -7.69 29.64 -1.16
N LEU A 82 -8.75 29.80 -1.94
CA LEU A 82 -9.86 30.69 -1.60
C LEU A 82 -10.64 30.18 -0.38
N PRO A 83 -11.41 31.02 0.33
CA PRO A 83 -12.17 30.60 1.52
C PRO A 83 -13.09 29.39 1.28
N GLU A 84 -13.72 29.32 0.12
CA GLU A 84 -14.65 28.24 -0.27
C GLU A 84 -13.94 26.99 -0.83
N ASN A 85 -12.62 27.03 -1.01
CA ASN A 85 -11.87 25.89 -1.52
C ASN A 85 -11.83 24.77 -0.45
N VAL A 86 -12.13 23.53 -0.83
CA VAL A 86 -12.21 22.42 0.13
C VAL A 86 -10.88 22.10 0.82
N LEU A 87 -9.75 22.45 0.19
CA LEU A 87 -8.42 22.28 0.74
C LEU A 87 -8.00 23.45 1.64
N LYS A 88 -8.84 24.48 1.84
CA LYS A 88 -8.49 25.68 2.61
C LYS A 88 -7.98 25.36 4.03
N SER A 89 -8.53 24.31 4.65
CA SER A 89 -8.07 23.84 5.97
C SER A 89 -6.60 23.38 5.99
N LEU A 90 -6.03 23.05 4.84
CA LEU A 90 -4.64 22.63 4.66
C LEU A 90 -3.66 23.79 4.40
N GLU A 91 -4.14 25.03 4.29
CA GLU A 91 -3.31 26.24 4.11
C GLU A 91 -2.09 26.32 5.06
N PRO A 92 -2.19 25.98 6.37
CA PRO A 92 -1.03 26.00 7.26
C PRO A 92 0.11 25.05 6.86
N TRP A 93 -0.16 24.12 5.95
CA TRP A 93 0.78 23.11 5.44
C TRP A 93 1.19 23.37 3.98
N ARG A 94 0.94 24.57 3.45
CA ARG A 94 1.24 24.93 2.05
C ARG A 94 2.70 24.65 1.65
N ASP A 95 3.63 24.76 2.59
CA ASP A 95 5.05 24.45 2.37
C ASP A 95 5.35 22.95 2.17
N ARG A 96 4.38 22.08 2.46
CA ARG A 96 4.45 20.61 2.32
C ARG A 96 3.37 20.04 1.41
N LEU A 97 2.53 20.89 0.82
CA LEU A 97 1.47 20.50 -0.08
C LEU A 97 1.85 20.92 -1.50
N THR A 98 1.67 20.00 -2.44
CA THR A 98 1.82 20.27 -3.87
C THR A 98 0.54 19.83 -4.55
N ILE A 99 -0.10 20.76 -5.25
CA ILE A 99 -1.29 20.49 -6.03
C ILE A 99 -0.89 20.54 -7.49
N ILE A 100 -1.13 19.43 -8.20
CA ILE A 100 -0.96 19.36 -9.65
C ILE A 100 -2.38 19.35 -10.22
N SER A 101 -2.77 20.44 -10.86
CA SER A 101 -4.07 20.60 -11.50
C SER A 101 -3.98 20.35 -13.01
N ASN A 102 -5.13 20.28 -13.68
CA ASN A 102 -5.24 20.07 -15.12
C ASN A 102 -4.52 18.79 -15.60
N THR A 103 -4.61 17.74 -14.78
CA THR A 103 -4.10 16.41 -15.11
C THR A 103 -5.15 15.63 -15.89
N ASP A 104 -4.68 14.80 -16.81
CA ASP A 104 -5.50 13.84 -17.54
C ASP A 104 -4.92 12.43 -17.38
N VAL A 105 -5.79 11.43 -17.48
CA VAL A 105 -5.45 10.02 -17.38
C VAL A 105 -5.46 9.43 -18.79
N ARG A 106 -4.48 9.82 -19.61
CA ARG A 106 -4.39 9.48 -21.04
C ARG A 106 -4.54 7.98 -21.34
N MET A 107 -4.06 7.11 -20.45
CA MET A 107 -4.12 5.66 -20.62
C MET A 107 -5.53 5.10 -20.35
N ALA A 108 -6.44 5.91 -19.79
CA ALA A 108 -7.87 5.64 -19.70
C ALA A 108 -8.67 6.08 -20.95
N GLU A 109 -8.07 6.76 -21.93
CA GLU A 109 -8.75 7.11 -23.19
C GLU A 109 -8.75 5.97 -24.25
N PRO A 110 -9.87 5.74 -24.97
CA PRO A 110 -9.98 4.66 -25.95
C PRO A 110 -8.87 4.70 -27.00
N VAL A 111 -8.18 3.57 -27.22
CA VAL A 111 -7.16 3.44 -28.29
C VAL A 111 -7.74 2.91 -29.59
N ASN A 112 -8.95 2.35 -29.53
CA ASN A 112 -9.71 1.89 -30.69
C ASN A 112 -11.22 2.14 -30.50
N PRO A 113 -12.02 2.10 -31.57
CA PRO A 113 -13.46 2.40 -31.49
C PRO A 113 -14.27 1.49 -30.56
N GLY A 114 -13.80 0.27 -30.29
CA GLY A 114 -14.49 -0.70 -29.43
C GLY A 114 -14.39 -0.38 -27.94
N GLU A 115 -13.55 0.57 -27.56
CA GLU A 115 -13.33 0.98 -26.16
C GLU A 115 -14.02 2.30 -25.80
N ILE A 116 -14.65 2.96 -26.77
CA ILE A 116 -15.29 4.26 -26.58
C ILE A 116 -16.36 4.17 -25.48
N GLY A 117 -16.31 5.10 -24.52
CA GLY A 117 -17.22 5.18 -23.37
C GLY A 117 -16.79 4.35 -22.16
N GLY A 118 -15.75 3.52 -22.31
CA GLY A 118 -15.19 2.73 -21.21
C GLY A 118 -14.17 3.46 -20.34
N ASP A 119 -13.86 4.73 -20.62
CA ASP A 119 -12.81 5.53 -19.98
C ASP A 119 -13.02 5.68 -18.47
N HIS A 120 -14.25 5.94 -18.03
CA HIS A 120 -14.60 5.95 -16.61
C HIS A 120 -14.44 4.57 -15.94
N PHE A 121 -14.61 3.46 -16.67
CA PHE A 121 -14.53 2.10 -16.09
C PHE A 121 -13.10 1.65 -15.83
N ARG A 122 -12.14 2.23 -16.54
CA ARG A 122 -10.73 1.85 -16.53
C ARG A 122 -9.85 2.84 -15.79
N SER A 123 -10.36 4.03 -15.45
CA SER A 123 -9.61 5.06 -14.74
C SER A 123 -9.04 4.57 -13.41
N SER A 124 -9.78 3.73 -12.67
CA SER A 124 -9.33 3.18 -11.38
C SER A 124 -8.10 2.29 -11.51
N ALA A 125 -8.09 1.36 -12.46
CA ALA A 125 -6.89 0.59 -12.76
C ALA A 125 -5.73 1.47 -13.25
N VAL A 126 -6.02 2.53 -14.00
CA VAL A 126 -4.98 3.41 -14.57
C VAL A 126 -4.39 4.36 -13.52
N PHE A 127 -5.14 4.75 -12.48
CA PHE A 127 -4.75 5.77 -11.50
C PHE A 127 -3.32 5.58 -10.99
N LEU A 128 -3.00 4.38 -10.47
CA LEU A 128 -1.67 4.06 -9.94
C LEU A 128 -0.77 3.26 -10.88
N THR A 129 -1.29 2.71 -11.97
CA THR A 129 -0.48 1.94 -12.93
C THR A 129 0.02 2.78 -14.11
N GLN A 130 -0.69 3.87 -14.44
CA GLN A 130 -0.50 4.68 -15.65
C GLN A 130 -0.34 3.82 -16.90
N SER A 131 -1.07 2.70 -16.97
CA SER A 131 -0.97 1.70 -18.02
C SER A 131 -2.35 1.38 -18.58
N HIS A 132 -2.44 1.15 -19.89
CA HIS A 132 -3.71 0.98 -20.59
C HIS A 132 -4.23 -0.45 -20.35
N PRO A 133 -5.41 -0.62 -19.72
CA PRO A 133 -5.94 -1.94 -19.45
C PRO A 133 -6.30 -2.68 -20.74
N LYS A 134 -5.94 -3.96 -20.83
CA LYS A 134 -6.39 -4.83 -21.91
C LYS A 134 -7.91 -4.99 -21.83
N GLN A 135 -8.60 -4.67 -22.91
CA GLN A 135 -10.03 -4.94 -23.04
C GLN A 135 -10.28 -6.46 -23.01
N THR A 136 -10.84 -6.96 -21.92
CA THR A 136 -11.23 -8.35 -21.73
C THR A 136 -12.27 -8.45 -20.61
N GLN A 137 -13.18 -9.41 -20.75
CA GLN A 137 -14.12 -9.85 -19.70
C GLN A 137 -13.64 -11.13 -18.99
N GLY A 138 -12.51 -11.69 -19.44
CA GLY A 138 -11.97 -12.96 -18.99
C GLY A 138 -10.97 -12.84 -17.83
N SER A 139 -10.32 -13.95 -17.53
CA SER A 139 -9.27 -14.04 -16.50
C SER A 139 -7.89 -13.57 -16.98
N ASP A 140 -7.76 -13.19 -18.25
CA ASP A 140 -6.52 -12.74 -18.87
C ASP A 140 -6.30 -11.22 -18.70
N LEU A 141 -6.51 -10.75 -17.47
CA LEU A 141 -6.35 -9.36 -17.07
C LEU A 141 -4.91 -8.88 -17.34
N TYR A 142 -4.77 -7.65 -17.81
CA TYR A 142 -3.48 -7.02 -18.02
C TYR A 142 -3.61 -5.50 -17.95
N CYS A 143 -2.87 -4.86 -17.05
CA CYS A 143 -2.79 -3.41 -16.94
C CYS A 143 -1.33 -2.99 -16.66
N GLY A 144 -0.81 -3.32 -15.47
CA GLY A 144 0.55 -2.99 -15.04
C GLY A 144 0.71 -3.14 -13.52
N THR A 145 1.94 -3.15 -13.02
CA THR A 145 2.17 -3.08 -11.56
C THR A 145 1.96 -1.64 -11.10
N SER A 146 1.19 -1.44 -10.04
CA SER A 146 0.86 -0.10 -9.55
C SER A 146 1.97 0.52 -8.69
N LEU A 147 2.02 1.85 -8.65
CA LEU A 147 2.99 2.65 -7.91
C LEU A 147 3.07 2.26 -6.42
N ASP A 148 1.91 2.08 -5.77
CA ASP A 148 1.83 1.69 -4.37
C ASP A 148 2.40 0.29 -4.11
N GLN A 149 2.29 -0.63 -5.07
CA GLN A 149 2.88 -1.96 -4.96
C GLN A 149 4.38 -1.95 -5.22
N LEU A 150 4.87 -1.11 -6.14
CA LEU A 150 6.31 -0.85 -6.26
C LEU A 150 6.88 -0.26 -4.95
N HIS A 151 6.14 0.63 -4.30
CA HIS A 151 6.49 1.18 -2.98
C HIS A 151 6.50 0.10 -1.91
N ALA A 152 5.46 -0.73 -1.82
CA ALA A 152 5.34 -1.82 -0.85
C ALA A 152 6.45 -2.87 -1.00
N GLN A 153 6.82 -3.23 -2.23
CA GLN A 153 7.93 -4.13 -2.51
C GLN A 153 9.25 -3.56 -1.99
N ARG A 154 9.47 -2.25 -2.13
CA ARG A 154 10.72 -1.60 -1.73
C ARG A 154 10.81 -1.23 -0.24
N PHE A 155 9.70 -0.81 0.36
CA PHE A 155 9.68 -0.19 1.70
C PHE A 155 8.72 -0.87 2.69
N GLY A 156 7.84 -1.77 2.24
CA GLY A 156 6.83 -2.45 3.07
C GLY A 156 7.35 -3.68 3.83
N GLN A 157 8.65 -3.97 3.79
CA GLN A 157 9.22 -5.19 4.38
C GLN A 157 9.34 -5.11 5.92
N GLU A 158 9.18 -3.93 6.50
CA GLU A 158 9.25 -3.69 7.95
C GLU A 158 7.86 -3.67 8.63
N THR A 159 6.78 -3.77 7.87
CA THR A 159 5.40 -3.81 8.38
C THR A 159 4.82 -5.22 8.30
N VAL A 160 3.88 -5.54 9.19
CA VAL A 160 3.19 -6.85 9.19
C VAL A 160 2.40 -7.05 7.88
N LEU A 161 1.79 -5.98 7.40
CA LEU A 161 1.15 -5.91 6.09
C LEU A 161 1.95 -4.92 5.24
N PRO A 162 2.56 -5.36 4.13
CA PRO A 162 3.32 -4.48 3.23
C PRO A 162 2.46 -3.40 2.56
N SER A 163 1.17 -3.69 2.35
CA SER A 163 0.16 -2.74 1.87
C SER A 163 -1.23 -3.12 2.40
N LEU A 164 -2.17 -2.17 2.35
CA LEU A 164 -3.56 -2.35 2.76
C LEU A 164 -4.47 -1.60 1.79
N GLN A 165 -5.30 -2.34 1.06
CA GLN A 165 -6.23 -1.80 0.07
C GLN A 165 -7.59 -1.57 0.74
N LEU A 166 -8.09 -0.34 0.74
CA LEU A 166 -9.33 0.05 1.40
C LEU A 166 -10.28 0.72 0.41
N SER A 167 -11.56 0.40 0.50
CA SER A 167 -12.61 1.08 -0.25
C SER A 167 -13.80 1.43 0.63
N ILE A 168 -14.59 2.41 0.20
CA ILE A 168 -15.91 2.72 0.77
C ILE A 168 -17.04 2.25 -0.15
N GLU A 169 -16.74 2.14 -1.44
CA GLU A 169 -17.67 1.73 -2.49
C GLU A 169 -17.84 0.21 -2.54
N SER A 170 -19.06 -0.20 -2.90
CA SER A 170 -19.44 -1.59 -3.08
C SER A 170 -18.80 -2.15 -4.38
N THR A 171 -17.93 -3.14 -4.24
CA THR A 171 -17.24 -3.83 -5.35
C THR A 171 -18.03 -5.03 -5.90
N ASP A 172 -19.32 -5.13 -5.59
CA ASP A 172 -20.17 -6.30 -5.82
C ASP A 172 -21.23 -6.07 -6.91
N LYS A 173 -20.86 -5.38 -8.00
CA LYS A 173 -21.69 -5.41 -9.21
C LYS A 173 -21.58 -6.80 -9.85
N GLY A 174 -22.44 -7.71 -9.42
CA GLY A 174 -22.67 -8.99 -10.09
C GLY A 174 -23.25 -8.76 -11.49
N GLY A 175 -22.38 -8.78 -12.50
CA GLY A 175 -22.70 -8.58 -13.91
C GLY A 175 -21.42 -8.22 -14.65
N GLY A 176 -21.29 -8.58 -15.93
CA GLY A 176 -20.14 -8.11 -16.72
C GLY A 176 -20.10 -6.58 -16.65
N CYS A 177 -18.94 -6.01 -16.36
CA CYS A 177 -18.80 -4.57 -16.41
C CYS A 177 -18.95 -4.09 -17.86
N ASP A 178 -19.41 -2.85 -18.03
CA ASP A 178 -19.75 -2.34 -19.36
C ASP A 178 -18.50 -2.28 -20.29
N TYR A 179 -18.74 -2.12 -21.58
CA TYR A 179 -17.69 -1.85 -22.57
C TYR A 179 -16.63 -2.96 -22.73
N ASN A 180 -16.99 -4.22 -22.50
CA ASN A 180 -16.11 -5.39 -22.67
C ASN A 180 -14.88 -5.41 -21.72
N TYR A 181 -14.94 -4.70 -20.60
CA TYR A 181 -13.93 -4.75 -19.54
C TYR A 181 -14.40 -5.54 -18.31
N SER A 182 -13.47 -6.29 -17.71
CA SER A 182 -13.67 -6.94 -16.42
C SER A 182 -13.85 -5.92 -15.31
N CYS A 183 -14.73 -6.23 -14.35
CA CYS A 183 -14.97 -5.37 -13.18
C CYS A 183 -13.72 -5.15 -12.33
N SER A 184 -12.74 -6.05 -12.39
CA SER A 184 -11.47 -5.85 -11.70
C SER A 184 -10.75 -4.55 -12.11
N TYR A 185 -10.99 -4.00 -13.30
CA TYR A 185 -10.40 -2.73 -13.71
C TYR A 185 -11.06 -1.50 -13.06
N MET A 186 -12.31 -1.63 -12.62
CA MET A 186 -13.05 -0.59 -11.91
C MET A 186 -12.91 -0.75 -10.40
N ASP A 187 -12.91 -1.99 -9.92
CA ASP A 187 -12.98 -2.31 -8.49
C ASP A 187 -11.61 -2.25 -7.78
N SER A 188 -10.50 -2.13 -8.52
CA SER A 188 -9.14 -2.24 -7.97
C SER A 188 -8.19 -1.15 -8.49
N ILE A 189 -7.64 -0.37 -7.56
CA ILE A 189 -6.60 0.64 -7.83
C ILE A 189 -5.18 0.11 -7.66
N SER A 190 -5.02 -0.99 -6.91
CA SER A 190 -3.73 -1.61 -6.59
C SER A 190 -3.53 -2.90 -7.39
N TRP A 191 -2.36 -3.05 -8.01
CA TRP A 191 -1.99 -4.18 -8.86
C TRP A 191 -0.60 -4.68 -8.48
N SER A 192 -0.52 -5.89 -7.89
CA SER A 192 0.74 -6.47 -7.41
C SER A 192 1.67 -6.89 -8.56
N SER A 193 1.08 -7.27 -9.69
CA SER A 193 1.75 -7.59 -10.94
C SER A 193 0.90 -7.10 -12.14
N PRO A 194 1.41 -7.10 -13.38
CA PRO A 194 0.65 -6.64 -14.53
C PRO A 194 -0.70 -7.32 -14.74
N SER A 195 -0.91 -8.53 -14.20
CA SER A 195 -2.12 -9.32 -14.36
C SER A 195 -2.85 -9.62 -13.05
N GLU A 196 -2.44 -9.02 -11.94
CA GLU A 196 -2.93 -9.39 -10.60
C GLU A 196 -3.40 -8.16 -9.83
N PRO A 197 -4.71 -7.83 -9.91
CA PRO A 197 -5.33 -6.81 -9.08
C PRO A 197 -5.44 -7.29 -7.63
N LEU A 198 -5.31 -6.36 -6.67
CA LEU A 198 -5.47 -6.66 -5.26
C LEU A 198 -6.90 -6.30 -4.79
N PRO A 199 -7.56 -7.19 -4.02
CA PRO A 199 -8.92 -6.96 -3.56
C PRO A 199 -8.98 -5.80 -2.55
N MET A 200 -9.97 -4.94 -2.72
CA MET A 200 -10.23 -3.83 -1.82
C MET A 200 -11.03 -4.28 -0.58
N ILE A 201 -10.64 -3.81 0.60
CA ILE A 201 -11.29 -4.13 1.87
C ILE A 201 -12.25 -3.01 2.23
N ARG A 202 -13.55 -3.29 2.15
CA ARG A 202 -14.61 -2.35 2.54
C ARG A 202 -14.99 -2.43 4.01
N ASN A 203 -14.91 -3.62 4.61
CA ASN A 203 -15.36 -3.82 5.98
C ASN A 203 -14.28 -3.34 6.97
N PRO A 204 -14.55 -2.29 7.79
CA PRO A 204 -13.56 -1.77 8.73
C PRO A 204 -13.19 -2.78 9.81
N ARG A 205 -14.08 -3.72 10.15
CA ARG A 205 -13.75 -4.82 11.08
C ARG A 205 -12.71 -5.75 10.48
N THR A 206 -12.84 -6.11 9.20
CA THR A 206 -11.85 -6.93 8.50
C THR A 206 -10.49 -6.23 8.45
N ALA A 207 -10.46 -4.93 8.13
CA ALA A 207 -9.22 -4.16 8.16
C ALA A 207 -8.59 -4.09 9.56
N PHE A 208 -9.41 -3.89 10.60
CA PHE A 208 -8.96 -3.90 12.00
C PHE A 208 -8.37 -5.25 12.40
N ASP A 209 -9.05 -6.35 12.09
CA ASP A 209 -8.62 -7.70 12.43
C ASP A 209 -7.31 -8.07 11.69
N LEU A 210 -7.11 -7.58 10.47
CA LEU A 210 -5.85 -7.73 9.73
C LEU A 210 -4.70 -6.96 10.38
N LEU A 211 -4.94 -5.72 10.81
CA LEU A 211 -3.92 -4.85 11.40
C LEU A 211 -3.51 -5.27 12.81
N PHE A 212 -4.46 -5.71 13.63
CA PHE A 212 -4.25 -5.92 15.07
C PHE A 212 -4.36 -7.39 15.50
N GLY A 213 -4.86 -8.25 14.61
CA GLY A 213 -5.30 -9.61 14.92
C GLY A 213 -6.64 -9.61 15.67
N ALA A 214 -7.39 -10.71 15.59
CA ALA A 214 -8.45 -10.98 16.55
C ALA A 214 -7.82 -11.06 17.95
N GLY A 215 -7.94 -9.96 18.71
CA GLY A 215 -7.46 -9.72 20.08
C GLY A 215 -6.56 -10.80 20.68
N GLY A 216 -5.24 -10.57 20.64
CA GLY A 216 -4.26 -11.38 21.35
C GLY A 216 -3.10 -10.50 21.84
N SER A 217 -2.61 -10.76 23.04
CA SER A 217 -1.42 -10.12 23.61
C SER A 217 -0.21 -10.23 22.68
N GLU A 218 0.79 -9.37 22.82
CA GLU A 218 2.03 -9.46 22.02
C GLU A 218 2.68 -10.86 22.10
N ARG A 219 2.55 -11.52 23.24
CA ARG A 219 3.01 -12.89 23.48
C ARG A 219 2.22 -13.91 22.66
N GLU A 220 0.89 -13.81 22.63
CA GLU A 220 0.04 -14.69 21.82
C GLU A 220 0.27 -14.47 20.32
N ARG A 221 0.47 -13.21 19.90
CA ARG A 221 0.86 -12.90 18.51
C ARG A 221 2.23 -13.46 18.14
N ALA A 222 3.21 -13.40 19.04
CA ALA A 222 4.53 -13.97 18.81
C ALA A 222 4.51 -15.51 18.76
N ILE A 223 3.68 -16.15 19.59
CA ILE A 223 3.47 -17.60 19.55
C ILE A 223 2.77 -17.98 18.24
N ARG A 224 1.69 -17.29 17.86
CA ARG A 224 0.96 -17.57 16.62
C ARG A 224 1.84 -17.39 15.39
N ARG A 225 2.69 -16.35 15.33
CA ARG A 225 3.70 -16.18 14.28
C ARG A 225 4.73 -17.31 14.23
N ARG A 226 5.22 -17.80 15.38
CA ARG A 226 6.15 -18.95 15.41
C ARG A 226 5.48 -20.24 14.93
N THR A 227 4.24 -20.48 15.37
CA THR A 227 3.46 -21.66 14.96
C THR A 227 3.08 -21.60 13.48
N GLN A 228 2.65 -20.45 12.98
CA GLN A 228 2.36 -20.26 11.55
C GLN A 228 3.63 -20.41 10.73
N LYS A 229 4.77 -19.85 11.15
CA LYS A 229 6.05 -20.05 10.47
C LYS A 229 6.42 -21.53 10.39
N SER A 230 6.30 -22.29 11.48
CA SER A 230 6.62 -23.73 11.45
C SER A 230 5.65 -24.53 10.56
N ILE A 231 4.38 -24.12 10.49
CA ILE A 231 3.40 -24.75 9.61
C ILE A 231 3.69 -24.40 8.15
N LEU A 232 4.00 -23.13 7.84
CA LEU A 232 4.35 -22.68 6.50
C LEU A 232 5.67 -23.32 6.03
N ASP A 233 6.66 -23.44 6.90
CA ASP A 233 7.91 -24.14 6.60
C ASP A 233 7.64 -25.63 6.27
N TRP A 234 6.73 -26.29 7.02
CA TRP A 234 6.34 -27.67 6.76
C TRP A 234 5.52 -27.83 5.46
N VAL A 235 4.57 -26.92 5.20
CA VAL A 235 3.78 -26.90 3.96
C VAL A 235 4.69 -26.60 2.77
N ALA A 236 5.63 -25.67 2.89
CA ALA A 236 6.60 -25.37 1.84
C ALA A 236 7.49 -26.57 1.51
N ASP A 237 7.93 -27.31 2.53
CA ASP A 237 8.65 -28.57 2.34
C ASP A 237 7.79 -29.60 1.60
N GLU A 238 6.53 -29.81 2.01
CA GLU A 238 5.64 -30.77 1.34
C GLU A 238 5.27 -30.37 -0.09
N VAL A 239 4.97 -29.10 -0.33
CA VAL A 239 4.71 -28.63 -1.69
C VAL A 239 6.00 -28.74 -2.52
N GLY A 240 7.17 -28.50 -1.93
CA GLY A 240 8.45 -28.75 -2.56
C GLY A 240 8.66 -30.22 -2.94
N ARG A 241 8.21 -31.18 -2.13
CA ARG A 241 8.20 -32.61 -2.48
C ARG A 241 7.23 -32.89 -3.62
N MET A 242 5.98 -32.47 -3.48
CA MET A 242 4.92 -32.70 -4.46
C MET A 242 5.27 -32.13 -5.84
N LYS A 243 5.86 -30.93 -5.90
CA LYS A 243 6.27 -30.29 -7.17
C LYS A 243 7.34 -31.05 -7.93
N ARG A 244 8.13 -31.92 -7.28
CA ARG A 244 9.10 -32.78 -7.97
C ARG A 244 8.42 -33.84 -8.83
N ASP A 245 7.24 -34.29 -8.41
CA ASP A 245 6.48 -35.35 -9.06
C ASP A 245 5.44 -34.81 -10.06
N LEU A 246 5.20 -33.49 -10.09
CA LEU A 246 4.27 -32.85 -11.01
C LEU A 246 4.87 -32.50 -12.38
N GLY A 247 4.04 -32.47 -13.42
CA GLY A 247 4.39 -31.96 -14.76
C GLY A 247 4.50 -30.42 -14.81
N ALA A 248 5.12 -29.88 -15.87
CA ALA A 248 5.45 -28.45 -15.98
C ALA A 248 4.24 -27.49 -16.02
N VAL A 249 3.07 -27.96 -16.42
CA VAL A 249 1.82 -27.18 -16.43
C VAL A 249 1.24 -27.10 -15.01
N ASP A 250 1.20 -28.21 -14.29
CA ASP A 250 0.64 -28.26 -12.93
C ASP A 250 1.55 -27.57 -11.91
N ARG A 251 2.88 -27.62 -12.09
CA ARG A 251 3.80 -26.82 -11.28
C ARG A 251 3.48 -25.33 -11.35
N ARG A 252 3.15 -24.82 -12.55
CA ARG A 252 2.80 -23.41 -12.74
C ARG A 252 1.48 -23.04 -12.04
N ARG A 253 0.48 -23.93 -12.08
CA ARG A 253 -0.79 -23.74 -11.35
C ARG A 253 -0.59 -23.76 -9.84
N VAL A 254 0.21 -24.69 -9.32
CA VAL A 254 0.53 -24.75 -7.89
C VAL A 254 1.33 -23.51 -7.46
N ASP A 255 2.27 -23.04 -8.29
CA ASP A 255 3.02 -21.81 -8.02
C ASP A 255 2.14 -20.57 -7.99
N GLN A 256 1.15 -20.51 -8.86
CA GLN A 256 0.16 -19.44 -8.85
C GLN A 256 -0.71 -19.51 -7.59
N TYR A 257 -1.24 -20.70 -7.26
CA TYR A 257 -2.07 -20.91 -6.09
C TYR A 257 -1.37 -20.51 -4.77
N LEU A 258 -0.10 -20.89 -4.62
CA LEU A 258 0.71 -20.53 -3.45
C LEU A 258 1.04 -19.04 -3.35
N LYS A 259 1.05 -18.31 -4.46
CA LYS A 259 1.25 -16.85 -4.45
C LYS A 259 -0.03 -16.11 -4.07
N GLU A 260 -1.18 -16.62 -4.51
CA GLU A 260 -2.49 -16.04 -4.24
C GLU A 260 -2.99 -16.29 -2.79
N HIS A 261 -2.42 -17.28 -2.09
CA HIS A 261 -2.86 -17.70 -0.74
C HIS A 261 -1.68 -17.90 0.24
N PRO A 262 -1.09 -16.81 0.79
CA PRO A 262 0.02 -16.88 1.77
C PRO A 262 -0.38 -17.37 3.17
#